data_AF-A0A1B6JYT6-F1
#
_entry.id   AF-A0A1B6JYT6-F1
#
_cell.length_a   1.000
_cell.length_b   1.000
_cell.length_c   1.000
_cell.angle_alpha   90.00
_cell.angle_beta   90.00
_cell.angle_gamma   90.00
#
_symmetry.space_group_name_H-M   'P 1'
#
loop_
_entity.id
_entity.type
_entity.pdbx_description
1 polymer ?
#
loop_
_entity_poly.entity_id
_entity_poly.type
_entity_poly.pdbx_seq_one_letter_code
_entity_poly.pdbx_strand_id
1 'polypeptide(L)'
;MVTEIASSCLRTNPSWMSDHREDLGRLRLTELFIPGTHDSAAYSVTYQPREESRYDKYVFTQEESVLSQLVNGVRYLDLRLGYHKNDGGFFSHHGFAKLRHFQGVIDDLTVFLENSKDIVIIDLHHFPVGFKSEENHKELVRYLEKELSEYMATPALGWRATLEDVWKTGKQLIVSYNNKAIVSKGTHKLWYPVSQRWGDVRTVEGLRDYLRSVMRRQPLEAWAAMAELTPDKWAVLLDTQGGLRAMAARTNMQVTDWFR
;
A
#
# COMPACT_ATOMS: atom_id res chain seq x y z
N MET A 1 8.06 -35.93 -18.77
CA MET A 1 8.35 -34.60 -18.22
C MET A 1 7.03 -33.88 -18.08
N VAL A 2 6.48 -33.86 -16.87
CA VAL A 2 5.27 -33.10 -16.55
C VAL A 2 5.75 -31.71 -16.14
N THR A 3 5.31 -30.70 -16.88
CA THR A 3 5.56 -29.28 -16.65
C THR A 3 5.05 -28.91 -15.26
N GLU A 4 5.95 -28.48 -14.36
CA GLU A 4 5.58 -27.82 -13.09
C GLU A 4 4.99 -26.44 -13.41
N ILE A 5 3.72 -26.41 -13.80
CA ILE A 5 2.93 -25.19 -13.88
C ILE A 5 1.80 -25.39 -12.88
N ALA A 6 1.78 -24.60 -11.81
CA ALA A 6 0.84 -24.60 -10.69
C ALA A 6 1.18 -25.48 -9.47
N SER A 7 2.28 -25.15 -8.76
CA SER A 7 2.48 -25.51 -7.34
C SER A 7 2.47 -24.28 -6.41
N SER A 8 2.48 -23.06 -6.96
CA SER A 8 2.63 -21.81 -6.19
C SER A 8 1.30 -21.14 -5.80
N CYS A 9 0.15 -21.51 -6.39
CA CYS A 9 -1.11 -20.77 -6.23
C CYS A 9 -1.75 -20.86 -4.83
N LEU A 10 -1.19 -21.66 -3.91
CA LEU A 10 -1.70 -21.85 -2.54
C LEU A 10 -0.64 -21.60 -1.46
N ARG A 11 0.55 -21.09 -1.82
CA ARG A 11 1.61 -20.81 -0.84
C ARG A 11 1.52 -19.37 -0.39
N THR A 12 1.48 -19.16 0.93
CA THR A 12 1.76 -17.86 1.52
C THR A 12 3.23 -17.50 1.27
N ASN A 13 3.53 -16.20 1.24
CA ASN A 13 4.88 -15.67 1.00
C ASN A 13 5.25 -14.66 2.11
N PRO A 14 5.29 -15.06 3.40
CA PRO A 14 5.51 -14.14 4.51
C PRO A 14 6.97 -13.66 4.61
N SER A 15 7.91 -14.30 3.91
CA SER A 15 9.36 -14.09 4.04
C SER A 15 10.11 -14.00 2.70
N TRP A 16 9.42 -13.77 1.58
CA TRP A 16 10.03 -13.88 0.26
C TRP A 16 11.25 -12.95 0.07
N MET A 17 11.28 -11.76 0.69
CA MET A 17 12.43 -10.87 0.57
C MET A 17 13.64 -11.41 1.34
N SER A 18 13.42 -11.87 2.57
CA SER A 18 14.47 -12.38 3.44
C SER A 18 14.96 -13.78 3.06
N ASP A 19 14.09 -14.64 2.54
CA ASP A 19 14.44 -15.95 1.98
C ASP A 19 15.37 -15.82 0.76
N HIS A 20 15.21 -14.75 -0.02
CA HIS A 20 16.04 -14.45 -1.20
C HIS A 20 17.04 -13.31 -0.94
N ARG A 21 17.49 -13.17 0.31
CA ARG A 21 18.41 -12.10 0.72
C ARG A 21 19.72 -12.08 -0.07
N GLU A 22 20.22 -13.24 -0.49
CA GLU A 22 21.46 -13.33 -1.28
C GLU A 22 21.32 -12.68 -2.67
N ASP A 23 20.14 -12.79 -3.28
CA ASP A 23 19.84 -12.25 -4.61
C ASP A 23 19.37 -10.79 -4.52
N LEU A 24 18.48 -10.50 -3.57
CA LEU A 24 17.79 -9.22 -3.46
C LEU A 24 18.56 -8.19 -2.62
N GLY A 25 19.42 -8.64 -1.70
CA GLY A 25 20.05 -7.79 -0.69
C GLY A 25 20.84 -6.61 -1.24
N ARG A 26 21.42 -6.76 -2.43
CA ARG A 26 22.23 -5.72 -3.09
C ARG A 26 21.40 -4.74 -3.92
N LEU A 27 20.13 -5.04 -4.19
CA LEU A 27 19.25 -4.17 -4.94
C LEU A 27 18.85 -2.98 -4.07
N ARG A 28 18.80 -1.79 -4.67
CA ARG A 28 18.24 -0.62 -4.02
C ARG A 28 16.74 -0.76 -3.85
N LEU A 29 16.17 -0.08 -2.86
CA LEU A 29 14.71 0.00 -2.67
C LEU A 29 13.99 0.45 -3.97
N THR A 30 14.59 1.36 -4.75
CA THR A 30 14.05 1.85 -6.03
C THR A 30 14.29 0.92 -7.23
N GLU A 31 15.08 -0.14 -7.07
CA GLU A 31 15.39 -1.12 -8.13
C GLU A 31 14.54 -2.39 -8.01
N LEU A 32 13.79 -2.54 -6.91
CA LEU A 32 12.95 -3.70 -6.66
C LEU A 32 11.58 -3.57 -7.29
N PHE A 33 11.08 -4.70 -7.78
CA PHE A 33 9.67 -4.86 -8.09
C PHE A 33 8.93 -5.34 -6.82
N ILE A 34 8.20 -4.44 -6.16
CA ILE A 34 7.54 -4.71 -4.89
C ILE A 34 6.02 -4.78 -5.11
N PRO A 35 5.36 -5.92 -4.81
CA PRO A 35 3.90 -6.00 -4.84
C PRO A 35 3.27 -5.08 -3.81
N GLY A 36 2.28 -4.30 -4.25
CA GLY A 36 1.56 -3.33 -3.42
C GLY A 36 0.05 -3.40 -3.57
N THR A 37 -0.67 -2.84 -2.60
CA THR A 37 -2.15 -2.74 -2.63
C THR A 37 -2.61 -1.30 -2.50
N HIS A 38 -3.59 -0.91 -3.32
CA HIS A 38 -4.25 0.40 -3.30
C HIS A 38 -5.34 0.45 -2.22
N ASP A 39 -5.37 1.52 -1.42
CA ASP A 39 -6.20 1.62 -0.21
C ASP A 39 -6.18 0.34 0.62
N SER A 40 -5.00 -0.08 1.07
CA SER A 40 -4.79 -1.40 1.68
C SER A 40 -5.72 -1.69 2.87
N ALA A 41 -6.18 -0.65 3.56
CA ALA A 41 -7.10 -0.78 4.70
C ALA A 41 -8.60 -0.75 4.32
N ALA A 42 -8.93 -0.56 3.05
CA ALA A 42 -10.29 -0.60 2.51
C ALA A 42 -10.70 -2.02 2.12
N TYR A 43 -10.64 -2.93 3.10
CA TYR A 43 -11.08 -4.31 2.97
C TYR A 43 -12.42 -4.59 3.66
N SER A 44 -13.14 -5.60 3.17
CA SER A 44 -14.31 -6.18 3.83
C SER A 44 -14.02 -7.63 4.22
N VAL A 45 -13.76 -7.90 5.51
CA VAL A 45 -13.50 -9.28 6.02
C VAL A 45 -14.80 -10.06 6.21
N THR A 46 -15.94 -9.38 6.23
CA THR A 46 -17.23 -10.03 6.52
C THR A 46 -17.80 -10.58 5.22
N TYR A 47 -17.88 -11.91 5.11
CA TYR A 47 -18.79 -12.55 4.18
C TYR A 47 -20.20 -12.07 4.49
N GLN A 48 -20.74 -11.16 3.68
CA GLN A 48 -22.12 -10.74 3.80
C GLN A 48 -22.96 -11.60 2.85
N PRO A 49 -23.90 -12.42 3.34
CA PRO A 49 -24.80 -13.20 2.49
C PRO A 49 -25.84 -12.32 1.75
N ARG A 50 -25.63 -11.00 1.71
CA ARG A 50 -26.48 -10.01 1.03
C ARG A 50 -25.77 -9.51 -0.22
N GLU A 51 -26.56 -9.14 -1.21
CA GLU A 51 -26.04 -8.43 -2.39
C GLU A 51 -25.28 -7.17 -1.95
N GLU A 52 -24.08 -6.98 -2.50
CA GLU A 52 -23.26 -5.79 -2.23
C GLU A 52 -24.02 -4.53 -2.62
N SER A 53 -24.11 -3.57 -1.70
CA SER A 53 -24.66 -2.27 -2.04
C SER A 53 -23.73 -1.56 -3.03
N ARG A 54 -24.25 -0.59 -3.78
CA ARG A 54 -23.42 0.27 -4.63
C ARG A 54 -22.29 0.94 -3.83
N TYR A 55 -22.57 1.32 -2.58
CA TYR A 55 -21.54 1.88 -1.71
C TYR A 55 -20.40 0.86 -1.50
N ASP A 56 -20.72 -0.38 -1.14
CA ASP A 56 -19.72 -1.42 -0.89
C ASP A 56 -18.86 -1.69 -2.14
N LYS A 57 -19.51 -1.80 -3.30
CA LYS A 57 -18.86 -2.02 -4.60
C LYS A 57 -17.79 -1.00 -4.96
N TYR A 58 -17.92 0.24 -4.48
CA TYR A 58 -17.05 1.36 -4.84
C TYR A 58 -16.21 1.89 -3.68
N VAL A 59 -16.36 1.32 -2.48
CA VAL A 59 -15.58 1.71 -1.29
C VAL A 59 -14.52 0.68 -0.95
N PHE A 60 -14.78 -0.61 -1.13
CA PHE A 60 -13.78 -1.63 -0.82
C PHE A 60 -12.92 -1.95 -2.04
N THR A 61 -11.60 -1.94 -1.84
CA THR A 61 -10.58 -2.24 -2.86
C THR A 61 -9.89 -3.58 -2.61
N GLN A 62 -10.03 -4.11 -1.40
CA GLN A 62 -9.38 -5.33 -0.93
C GLN A 62 -10.41 -6.31 -0.34
N GLU A 63 -10.14 -7.61 -0.42
CA GLU A 63 -10.94 -8.64 0.29
C GLU A 63 -10.25 -9.14 1.55
N GLU A 64 -8.94 -8.93 1.64
CA GLU A 64 -8.08 -9.48 2.67
C GLU A 64 -7.70 -8.40 3.69
N SER A 65 -7.52 -8.80 4.95
CA SER A 65 -6.96 -7.91 5.97
C SER A 65 -5.53 -7.48 5.62
N VAL A 66 -5.00 -6.47 6.32
CA VAL A 66 -3.62 -6.03 6.08
C VAL A 66 -2.64 -7.16 6.40
N LEU A 67 -2.89 -7.92 7.47
CA LEU A 67 -2.08 -9.09 7.78
C LEU A 67 -2.13 -10.14 6.66
N SER A 68 -3.32 -10.50 6.17
CA SER A 68 -3.46 -11.45 5.05
C SER A 68 -2.75 -10.96 3.78
N GLN A 69 -2.85 -9.67 3.44
CA GLN A 69 -2.14 -9.08 2.30
C GLN A 69 -0.62 -9.27 2.45
N LEU A 70 -0.06 -8.96 3.62
CA LEU A 70 1.36 -9.12 3.92
C LEU A 70 1.78 -10.60 3.87
N VAL A 71 1.01 -11.50 4.50
CA VAL A 71 1.28 -12.94 4.47
C VAL A 71 1.27 -13.50 3.04
N ASN A 72 0.46 -12.93 2.14
CA ASN A 72 0.43 -13.31 0.72
C ASN A 72 1.52 -12.65 -0.15
N GLY A 73 2.38 -11.82 0.43
CA GLY A 73 3.58 -11.29 -0.23
C GLY A 73 3.56 -9.80 -0.55
N VAL A 74 2.49 -9.08 -0.21
CA VAL A 74 2.44 -7.60 -0.34
C VAL A 74 3.47 -6.97 0.59
N ARG A 75 4.21 -5.97 0.11
CA ARG A 75 5.20 -5.22 0.93
C ARG A 75 5.09 -3.72 0.77
N TYR A 76 4.19 -3.23 -0.08
CA TYR A 76 3.83 -1.82 -0.18
C TYR A 76 2.34 -1.63 0.14
N LEU A 77 2.03 -0.83 1.16
CA LEU A 77 0.66 -0.58 1.59
C LEU A 77 0.32 0.90 1.42
N ASP A 78 -0.64 1.21 0.54
CA ASP A 78 -1.22 2.55 0.41
C ASP A 78 -2.29 2.77 1.49
N LEU A 79 -2.02 3.66 2.42
CA LEU A 79 -2.87 3.95 3.56
C LEU A 79 -3.34 5.40 3.54
N ARG A 80 -4.64 5.58 3.67
CA ARG A 80 -5.28 6.90 3.67
C ARG A 80 -6.03 7.09 4.96
N LEU A 81 -5.77 8.20 5.65
CA LEU A 81 -6.17 8.38 7.05
C LEU A 81 -6.99 9.64 7.28
N GLY A 82 -8.07 9.49 8.05
CA GLY A 82 -8.83 10.59 8.62
C GLY A 82 -8.61 10.70 10.13
N TYR A 83 -8.56 11.92 10.65
CA TYR A 83 -8.51 12.17 12.09
C TYR A 83 -9.89 12.63 12.61
N HIS A 84 -10.47 11.79 13.46
CA HIS A 84 -11.81 11.93 14.06
C HIS A 84 -11.67 11.97 15.58
N LYS A 85 -11.29 13.13 16.12
CA LYS A 85 -10.98 13.31 17.56
C LYS A 85 -12.10 12.84 18.49
N ASN A 86 -13.36 13.05 18.09
CA ASN A 86 -14.53 12.66 18.89
C ASN A 86 -14.85 11.16 18.81
N ASP A 87 -14.29 10.45 17.83
CA ASP A 87 -14.60 9.05 17.54
C ASP A 87 -13.45 8.10 17.88
N GLY A 88 -12.46 8.57 18.65
CA GLY A 88 -11.33 7.74 19.10
C GLY A 88 -10.02 7.90 18.31
N GLY A 89 -9.92 8.88 17.39
CA GLY A 89 -8.65 9.25 16.78
C GLY A 89 -8.56 8.93 15.30
N PHE A 90 -7.62 8.07 14.90
CA PHE A 90 -7.29 7.84 13.48
C PHE A 90 -8.10 6.70 12.89
N PHE A 91 -8.67 6.93 11.70
CA PHE A 91 -9.42 5.94 10.93
C PHE A 91 -8.88 5.85 9.51
N SER A 92 -8.93 4.65 8.94
CA SER A 92 -8.70 4.47 7.51
C SER A 92 -9.86 5.04 6.70
N HIS A 93 -9.55 5.59 5.52
CA HIS A 93 -10.50 6.21 4.61
C HIS A 93 -10.30 5.70 3.19
N HIS A 94 -11.37 5.72 2.40
CA HIS A 94 -11.30 5.70 0.94
C HIS A 94 -12.20 6.81 0.40
N GLY A 95 -11.59 7.87 -0.14
CA GLY A 95 -12.30 9.11 -0.44
C GLY A 95 -12.94 9.71 0.81
N PHE A 96 -14.27 9.82 0.82
CA PHE A 96 -15.06 10.32 1.96
C PHE A 96 -15.56 9.21 2.90
N ALA A 97 -15.37 7.95 2.53
CA ALA A 97 -15.82 6.81 3.32
C ALA A 97 -14.90 6.63 4.53
N LYS A 98 -15.44 6.85 5.74
CA LYS A 98 -14.79 6.45 6.99
C LYS A 98 -14.93 4.94 7.14
N LEU A 99 -13.81 4.24 7.32
CA LEU A 99 -13.76 2.79 7.39
C LEU A 99 -13.44 2.35 8.82
N ARG A 100 -12.40 1.54 8.98
CA ARG A 100 -11.96 0.95 10.25
C ARG A 100 -11.05 1.87 11.05
N HIS A 101 -10.96 1.62 12.34
CA HIS A 101 -10.01 2.28 13.22
C HIS A 101 -8.58 1.90 12.82
N PHE A 102 -7.67 2.87 12.82
CA PHE A 102 -6.31 2.66 12.32
C PHE A 102 -5.48 1.73 13.22
N GLN A 103 -5.80 1.65 14.52
CA GLN A 103 -5.16 0.68 15.43
C GLN A 103 -5.22 -0.75 14.92
N GLY A 104 -6.33 -1.19 14.31
CA GLY A 104 -6.41 -2.55 13.76
C GLY A 104 -5.41 -2.81 12.63
N VAL A 105 -5.03 -1.76 11.87
CA VAL A 105 -3.97 -1.84 10.86
C VAL A 105 -2.59 -1.89 11.52
N ILE A 106 -2.39 -1.14 12.61
CA ILE A 106 -1.15 -1.16 13.41
C ILE A 106 -0.94 -2.55 14.02
N ASP A 107 -2.02 -3.16 14.55
CA ASP A 107 -1.98 -4.49 15.15
C ASP A 107 -1.62 -5.55 14.09
N ASP A 108 -2.28 -5.53 12.93
CA ASP A 108 -1.97 -6.40 11.78
C ASP A 108 -0.51 -6.26 11.32
N LEU A 109 -0.01 -5.01 11.21
CA LEU A 109 1.37 -4.72 10.86
C LEU A 109 2.35 -5.27 11.89
N THR A 110 2.06 -5.08 13.17
CA THR A 110 2.92 -5.48 14.28
C THR A 110 3.07 -7.01 14.31
N VAL A 111 1.94 -7.74 14.19
CA VAL A 111 1.96 -9.20 14.09
C VAL A 111 2.84 -9.66 12.93
N PHE A 112 2.74 -9.03 11.76
CA PHE A 112 3.59 -9.39 10.63
C PHE A 112 5.08 -9.13 10.91
N LEU A 113 5.42 -7.94 11.42
CA LEU A 113 6.80 -7.52 11.68
C LEU A 113 7.47 -8.37 12.79
N GLU A 114 6.71 -8.85 13.77
CA GLU A 114 7.23 -9.77 14.80
C GLU A 114 7.62 -11.13 14.21
N ASN A 115 6.92 -11.57 13.16
CA ASN A 115 7.03 -12.92 12.60
C ASN A 115 7.75 -13.00 11.25
N SER A 116 8.14 -11.87 10.67
CA SER A 116 8.89 -11.79 9.42
C SER A 116 10.18 -10.96 9.59
N LYS A 117 11.07 -11.06 8.60
CA LYS A 117 12.24 -10.18 8.43
C LYS A 117 12.17 -9.39 7.13
N ASP A 118 11.05 -9.47 6.41
CA ASP A 118 10.87 -8.72 5.20
C ASP A 118 10.62 -7.24 5.48
N ILE A 119 11.06 -6.41 4.54
CA ILE A 119 10.89 -4.96 4.65
C ILE A 119 9.50 -4.59 4.14
N VAL A 120 8.73 -3.89 4.98
CA VAL A 120 7.41 -3.35 4.64
C VAL A 120 7.51 -1.85 4.46
N ILE A 121 6.89 -1.33 3.41
CA ILE A 121 6.71 0.09 3.15
C ILE A 121 5.23 0.42 3.39
N ILE A 122 4.96 1.29 4.35
CA ILE A 122 3.64 1.93 4.44
C ILE A 122 3.74 3.33 3.83
N ASP A 123 2.85 3.62 2.89
CA ASP A 123 2.68 4.94 2.29
C ASP A 123 1.44 5.60 2.88
N LEU A 124 1.65 6.52 3.83
CA LEU A 124 0.58 7.39 4.34
C LEU A 124 0.29 8.46 3.29
N HIS A 125 -0.44 8.04 2.26
CA HIS A 125 -0.54 8.74 0.99
C HIS A 125 -1.49 9.94 1.03
N HIS A 126 -2.60 9.82 1.76
CA HIS A 126 -3.62 10.85 1.73
C HIS A 126 -4.32 11.03 3.08
N PHE A 127 -4.71 12.27 3.36
CA PHE A 127 -5.25 12.70 4.64
C PHE A 127 -6.61 13.43 4.49
N PRO A 128 -7.66 12.74 4.01
CA PRO A 128 -8.88 13.40 3.51
C PRO A 128 -9.69 14.16 4.57
N VAL A 129 -9.59 13.79 5.85
CA VAL A 129 -10.42 14.35 6.93
C VAL A 129 -9.58 14.67 8.16
N GLY A 130 -9.79 15.83 8.76
CA GLY A 130 -9.23 16.14 10.08
C GLY A 130 -7.76 16.53 10.12
N PHE A 131 -7.05 16.63 8.98
CA PHE A 131 -5.64 17.03 8.92
C PHE A 131 -5.44 18.47 8.42
N LYS A 132 -6.26 19.41 8.91
CA LYS A 132 -6.18 20.83 8.50
C LYS A 132 -5.04 21.60 9.16
N SER A 133 -4.49 21.09 10.26
CA SER A 133 -3.42 21.73 11.03
C SER A 133 -2.16 20.87 11.08
N GLU A 134 -1.01 21.53 11.22
CA GLU A 134 0.28 20.85 11.44
C GLU A 134 0.26 19.99 12.72
N GLU A 135 -0.48 20.41 13.75
CA GLU A 135 -0.54 19.67 15.03
C GLU A 135 -1.22 18.31 14.88
N ASN A 136 -2.26 18.20 14.05
CA ASN A 136 -2.93 16.91 13.84
C ASN A 136 -2.02 15.91 13.11
N HIS A 137 -1.18 16.41 12.20
CA HIS A 137 -0.11 15.60 11.61
C HIS A 137 0.91 15.18 12.67
N LYS A 138 1.38 16.10 13.53
CA LYS A 138 2.30 15.78 14.62
C LYS A 138 1.73 14.75 15.59
N GLU A 139 0.44 14.81 15.89
CA GLU A 139 -0.25 13.80 16.71
C GLU A 139 -0.20 12.41 16.07
N LEU A 140 -0.45 12.31 14.77
CA LEU A 140 -0.29 11.04 14.04
C LEU A 140 1.15 10.55 14.07
N VAL A 141 2.14 11.44 13.90
CA VAL A 141 3.56 11.06 13.96
C VAL A 141 3.94 10.52 15.34
N ARG A 142 3.52 11.20 16.42
CA ARG A 142 3.74 10.71 17.79
C ARG A 142 3.07 9.36 18.03
N TYR A 143 1.88 9.16 17.49
CA TYR A 143 1.18 7.88 17.55
C TYR A 143 1.97 6.78 16.82
N LEU A 144 2.41 7.02 15.58
CA LEU A 144 3.23 6.06 14.83
C LEU A 144 4.55 5.72 15.54
N GLU A 145 5.22 6.73 16.11
CA GLU A 145 6.47 6.49 16.86
C GLU A 145 6.24 5.70 18.14
N LYS A 146 5.16 5.99 18.86
CA LYS A 146 4.79 5.22 20.05
C LYS A 146 4.56 3.75 19.71
N GLU A 147 3.83 3.47 18.63
CA GLU A 147 3.39 2.11 18.32
C GLU A 147 4.42 1.32 17.50
N LEU A 148 5.21 1.97 16.63
CA LEU A 148 6.00 1.28 15.60
C LEU A 148 7.50 1.64 15.58
N SER A 149 7.98 2.53 16.46
CA SER A 149 9.38 3.02 16.38
C SER A 149 10.44 1.94 16.50
N GLU A 150 10.14 0.81 17.15
CA GLU A 150 11.01 -0.35 17.24
C GLU A 150 11.29 -0.96 15.87
N TYR A 151 10.34 -0.91 14.94
CA TYR A 151 10.46 -1.49 13.60
C TYR A 151 10.94 -0.49 12.54
N MET A 152 10.79 0.82 12.80
CA MET A 152 11.01 1.87 11.82
C MET A 152 12.49 2.08 11.45
N ALA A 153 12.79 1.91 10.17
CA ALA A 153 14.06 2.26 9.54
C ALA A 153 14.20 3.78 9.40
N THR A 154 15.42 4.30 9.59
CA THR A 154 15.68 5.74 9.52
C THR A 154 15.71 6.25 8.07
N PRO A 155 15.12 7.43 7.76
CA PRO A 155 15.18 8.05 6.45
C PRO A 155 16.59 8.52 6.06
N ALA A 156 17.56 8.51 7.00
CA ALA A 156 18.96 8.78 6.68
C ALA A 156 19.56 7.78 5.68
N LEU A 157 19.00 6.57 5.58
CA LEU A 157 19.34 5.60 4.54
C LEU A 157 18.95 6.11 3.13
N GLY A 158 17.79 6.76 3.03
CA GLY A 158 17.23 7.26 1.79
C GLY A 158 16.76 6.15 0.83
N TRP A 159 15.96 6.52 -0.16
CA TRP A 159 15.38 5.59 -1.14
C TRP A 159 16.40 4.87 -2.02
N ARG A 160 17.66 5.31 -2.04
CA ARG A 160 18.75 4.67 -2.78
C ARG A 160 19.53 3.64 -1.96
N ALA A 161 19.17 3.44 -0.69
CA ALA A 161 19.72 2.37 0.13
C ALA A 161 19.36 1.00 -0.44
N THR A 162 20.21 0.02 -0.20
CA THR A 162 19.96 -1.39 -0.51
C THR A 162 19.09 -2.04 0.56
N LEU A 163 18.48 -3.19 0.26
CA LEU A 163 17.78 -3.98 1.29
C LEU A 163 18.73 -4.38 2.41
N GLU A 164 19.97 -4.73 2.08
CA GLU A 164 20.99 -5.08 3.06
C GLU A 164 21.32 -3.91 4.00
N ASP A 165 21.33 -2.67 3.49
CA ASP A 165 21.53 -1.49 4.34
C ASP A 165 20.40 -1.33 5.36
N VAL A 166 19.15 -1.60 4.96
CA VAL A 166 18.00 -1.58 5.87
C VAL A 166 18.10 -2.72 6.88
N TRP A 167 18.31 -3.97 6.43
CA TRP A 167 18.41 -5.13 7.32
C TRP A 167 19.54 -5.03 8.35
N LYS A 168 20.68 -4.42 8.00
CA LYS A 168 21.80 -4.17 8.93
C LYS A 168 21.43 -3.28 10.12
N THR A 169 20.39 -2.45 9.98
CA THR A 169 19.88 -1.66 11.10
C THR A 169 19.03 -2.46 12.10
N GLY A 170 18.69 -3.71 11.77
CA GLY A 170 17.73 -4.52 12.51
C GLY A 170 16.29 -4.00 12.40
N LYS A 171 16.03 -3.11 11.44
CA LYS A 171 14.71 -2.52 11.17
C LYS A 171 14.14 -3.07 9.88
N GLN A 172 12.82 -2.91 9.72
CA GLN A 172 12.05 -3.56 8.65
C GLN A 172 10.82 -2.77 8.21
N LEU A 173 10.51 -1.64 8.86
CA LEU A 173 9.39 -0.79 8.46
C LEU A 173 9.89 0.54 7.91
N ILE A 174 9.50 0.87 6.68
CA ILE A 174 9.67 2.19 6.08
C ILE A 174 8.33 2.90 6.13
N VAL A 175 8.31 4.10 6.70
CA VAL A 175 7.09 4.92 6.82
C VAL A 175 7.22 6.15 5.93
N SER A 176 6.65 6.05 4.72
CA SER A 176 6.48 7.18 3.81
C SER A 176 5.32 8.04 4.27
N TYR A 177 5.50 9.37 4.26
CA TYR A 177 4.50 10.31 4.73
C TYR A 177 4.25 11.42 3.70
N ASN A 178 3.06 11.48 3.11
CA ASN A 178 2.75 12.41 2.03
C ASN A 178 2.45 13.85 2.50
N ASN A 179 3.35 14.42 3.29
CA ASN A 179 3.37 15.84 3.63
C ASN A 179 4.84 16.27 3.82
N LYS A 180 5.46 16.82 2.77
CA LYS A 180 6.88 17.20 2.76
C LYS A 180 7.25 18.20 3.86
N ALA A 181 6.33 19.07 4.25
CA ALA A 181 6.55 20.03 5.33
C ALA A 181 6.62 19.35 6.70
N ILE A 182 5.84 18.30 6.92
CA ILE A 182 5.92 17.48 8.13
C ILE A 182 7.22 16.66 8.13
N VAL A 183 7.55 16.02 7.00
CA VAL A 183 8.79 15.25 6.87
C VAL A 183 10.04 16.13 7.06
N SER A 184 10.05 17.35 6.54
CA SER A 184 11.22 18.24 6.67
C SER A 184 11.36 18.86 8.07
N LYS A 185 10.25 19.04 8.79
CA LYS A 185 10.23 19.61 10.15
C LYS A 185 10.26 18.55 11.25
N GLY A 186 9.94 17.30 10.93
CA GLY A 186 9.50 16.29 11.88
C GLY A 186 10.23 14.97 11.72
N THR A 187 10.93 14.63 12.80
CA THR A 187 11.45 13.33 13.22
C THR A 187 12.35 12.56 12.24
N HIS A 188 13.50 12.07 12.73
CA HIS A 188 14.45 11.24 11.97
C HIS A 188 13.90 9.82 11.68
N LYS A 189 12.60 9.72 11.37
CA LYS A 189 11.83 8.48 11.27
C LYS A 189 10.91 8.43 10.04
N LEU A 190 10.48 9.58 9.50
CA LEU A 190 9.60 9.62 8.33
C LEU A 190 10.37 9.75 7.03
N TRP A 191 9.98 8.98 6.02
CA TRP A 191 10.57 9.00 4.69
C TRP A 191 9.81 9.97 3.79
N TYR A 192 10.53 10.55 2.81
CA TYR A 192 9.91 11.37 1.79
C TYR A 192 8.86 10.58 1.00
N PRO A 193 7.80 11.25 0.52
CA PRO A 193 6.65 10.60 -0.08
C PRO A 193 7.01 9.71 -1.27
N VAL A 194 6.28 8.61 -1.43
CA VAL A 194 6.29 7.80 -2.65
C VAL A 194 5.41 8.46 -3.70
N SER A 195 5.94 8.57 -4.92
CA SER A 195 5.28 9.21 -6.05
C SER A 195 4.33 8.22 -6.73
N GLN A 196 3.03 8.27 -6.41
CA GLN A 196 2.02 7.43 -7.07
C GLN A 196 1.83 7.85 -8.53
N ARG A 197 2.06 6.93 -9.46
CA ARG A 197 1.84 7.09 -10.91
C ARG A 197 0.48 6.54 -11.25
N TRP A 198 -0.52 7.41 -11.10
CA TRP A 198 -1.92 7.12 -11.33
C TRP A 198 -2.36 7.55 -12.71
N GLY A 199 -2.83 6.58 -13.50
CA GLY A 199 -3.23 6.82 -14.89
C GLY A 199 -4.59 7.52 -15.03
N ASP A 200 -5.49 7.38 -14.05
CA ASP A 200 -6.90 7.78 -14.15
C ASP A 200 -7.52 7.33 -15.49
N VAL A 201 -7.44 6.03 -15.77
CA VAL A 201 -7.92 5.40 -17.00
C VAL A 201 -8.95 4.31 -16.72
N ARG A 202 -9.81 4.05 -17.70
CA ARG A 202 -10.99 3.16 -17.57
C ARG A 202 -10.88 1.86 -18.36
N THR A 203 -9.87 1.75 -19.22
CA THR A 203 -9.64 0.59 -20.09
C THR A 203 -8.27 -0.04 -19.83
N VAL A 204 -8.18 -1.34 -20.06
CA VAL A 204 -6.93 -2.11 -19.92
C VAL A 204 -5.86 -1.57 -20.87
N GLU A 205 -6.24 -1.21 -22.10
CA GLU A 205 -5.34 -0.64 -23.09
C GLU A 205 -4.81 0.73 -22.64
N GLY A 206 -5.68 1.59 -22.13
CA GLY A 206 -5.29 2.90 -21.60
C GLY A 206 -4.32 2.77 -20.43
N LEU A 207 -4.55 1.80 -19.54
CA LEU A 207 -3.63 1.50 -18.43
C LEU A 207 -2.29 1.00 -18.94
N ARG A 208 -2.29 0.07 -19.90
CA ARG A 208 -1.06 -0.45 -20.51
C ARG A 208 -0.23 0.66 -21.15
N ASP A 209 -0.87 1.56 -21.90
CA ASP A 209 -0.19 2.65 -22.58
C ASP A 209 0.37 3.67 -21.59
N TYR A 210 -0.40 4.00 -20.54
CA TYR A 210 0.06 4.85 -19.45
C TYR A 210 1.27 4.23 -18.73
N LEU A 211 1.18 2.99 -18.25
CA LEU A 211 2.27 2.32 -17.54
C LEU A 211 3.52 2.16 -18.41
N ARG A 212 3.36 1.86 -19.71
CA ARG A 212 4.48 1.88 -20.66
C ARG A 212 5.15 3.25 -20.75
N SER A 213 4.39 4.33 -20.71
CA SER A 213 4.94 5.69 -20.73
C SER A 213 5.76 5.98 -19.46
N VAL A 214 5.28 5.53 -18.30
CA VAL A 214 5.97 5.65 -17.01
C VAL A 214 7.26 4.81 -17.03
N MET A 215 7.19 3.56 -17.48
CA MET A 215 8.36 2.66 -17.53
C MET A 215 9.43 3.12 -18.53
N ARG A 216 9.05 3.80 -19.62
CA ARG A 216 10.01 4.42 -20.56
C ARG A 216 10.74 5.62 -19.97
N ARG A 217 10.16 6.29 -18.98
CA ARG A 217 10.70 7.47 -18.31
C ARG A 217 10.54 7.31 -16.80
N GLN A 218 11.24 6.32 -16.25
CA GLN A 218 11.12 5.97 -14.85
C GLN A 218 11.45 7.18 -13.96
N PRO A 219 10.62 7.46 -12.94
CA PRO A 219 10.94 8.47 -11.93
C PRO A 219 12.27 8.15 -11.24
N LEU A 220 13.06 9.19 -10.97
CA LEU A 220 14.30 9.08 -10.19
C LEU A 220 14.04 8.91 -8.68
N GLU A 221 12.87 9.35 -8.23
CA GLU A 221 12.37 9.21 -6.87
C GLU A 221 11.66 7.85 -6.69
N ALA A 222 11.46 7.42 -5.43
CA ALA A 222 10.61 6.28 -5.16
C ALA A 222 9.20 6.52 -5.69
N TRP A 223 8.65 5.54 -6.39
CA TRP A 223 7.38 5.67 -7.07
C TRP A 223 6.61 4.35 -7.05
N ALA A 224 5.28 4.44 -7.12
CA ALA A 224 4.39 3.30 -7.19
C ALA A 224 3.63 3.33 -8.51
N ALA A 225 3.59 2.20 -9.22
CA ALA A 225 2.73 2.01 -10.37
C ALA A 225 1.31 1.74 -9.87
N MET A 226 0.40 2.71 -10.02
CA MET A 226 -1.00 2.50 -9.69
C MET A 226 -1.66 1.73 -10.83
N ALA A 227 -1.56 0.40 -10.75
CA ALA A 227 -1.94 -0.54 -11.80
C ALA A 227 -3.43 -0.91 -11.76
N GLU A 228 -4.27 0.01 -11.29
CA GLU A 228 -5.72 -0.13 -11.26
C GLU A 228 -6.43 0.75 -12.31
N LEU A 229 -7.65 0.35 -12.66
CA LEU A 229 -8.57 1.20 -13.40
C LEU A 229 -9.31 2.14 -12.45
N THR A 230 -9.66 3.32 -12.94
CA THR A 230 -10.40 4.33 -12.18
C THR A 230 -11.82 4.47 -12.69
N PRO A 231 -12.85 4.40 -11.83
CA PRO A 231 -14.21 4.61 -12.26
C PRO A 231 -14.50 6.09 -12.54
N ASP A 232 -15.38 6.36 -13.52
CA ASP A 232 -15.97 7.69 -13.66
C ASP A 232 -16.97 7.92 -12.51
N LYS A 233 -17.03 9.14 -11.97
CA LYS A 233 -18.05 9.56 -10.99
C LYS A 233 -19.47 9.23 -11.45
N TRP A 234 -19.79 9.41 -12.74
CA TRP A 234 -21.09 9.02 -13.30
C TRP A 234 -21.28 7.52 -13.39
N ALA A 235 -20.21 6.77 -13.68
CA ALA A 235 -20.24 5.31 -13.69
C ALA A 235 -20.42 4.71 -12.29
N VAL A 236 -19.85 5.35 -11.26
CA VAL A 236 -20.14 5.04 -9.85
C VAL A 236 -21.62 5.27 -9.56
N LEU A 237 -22.16 6.43 -9.94
CA LEU A 237 -23.56 6.77 -9.67
C LEU A 237 -24.55 5.83 -10.36
N LEU A 238 -24.24 5.39 -11.58
CA LEU A 238 -25.12 4.53 -12.38
C LEU A 238 -24.79 3.03 -12.28
N ASP A 239 -23.75 2.65 -11.53
CA ASP A 239 -23.21 1.28 -11.43
C ASP A 239 -22.90 0.63 -12.79
N THR A 240 -22.45 1.40 -13.78
CA THR A 240 -22.24 0.90 -15.14
C THR A 240 -20.96 0.10 -15.33
N GLN A 241 -20.07 0.09 -14.32
CA GLN A 241 -18.79 -0.64 -14.37
C GLN A 241 -18.74 -1.87 -13.46
N GLY A 242 -19.79 -2.09 -12.65
CA GLY A 242 -19.96 -3.25 -11.79
C GLY A 242 -19.10 -3.24 -10.51
N GLY A 243 -18.64 -2.07 -10.07
CA GLY A 243 -17.77 -1.94 -8.89
C GLY A 243 -16.27 -2.13 -9.15
N LEU A 244 -15.47 -1.79 -8.15
CA LEU A 244 -14.01 -1.87 -8.18
C LEU A 244 -13.52 -3.32 -8.30
N ARG A 245 -14.21 -4.26 -7.64
CA ARG A 245 -13.95 -5.70 -7.75
C ARG A 245 -14.02 -6.19 -9.20
N ALA A 246 -15.07 -5.84 -9.92
CA ALA A 246 -15.23 -6.22 -11.32
C ALA A 246 -14.17 -5.56 -12.22
N MET A 247 -13.78 -4.32 -11.94
CA MET A 247 -12.71 -3.62 -12.65
C MET A 247 -11.35 -4.28 -12.43
N ALA A 248 -11.04 -4.68 -11.19
CA ALA A 248 -9.83 -5.41 -10.84
C ALA A 248 -9.79 -6.79 -11.51
N ALA A 249 -10.90 -7.52 -11.54
CA ALA A 249 -10.98 -8.82 -12.22
C ALA A 249 -10.65 -8.74 -13.72
N ARG A 250 -11.00 -7.63 -14.39
CA ARG A 250 -10.65 -7.41 -15.80
C ARG A 250 -9.17 -7.06 -16.02
N THR A 251 -8.50 -6.54 -14.99
CA THR A 251 -7.20 -5.86 -15.13
C THR A 251 -6.05 -6.63 -14.49
N ASN A 252 -6.26 -7.24 -13.33
CA ASN A 252 -5.18 -7.87 -12.55
C ASN A 252 -4.49 -8.99 -13.30
N MET A 253 -5.22 -9.82 -14.06
CA MET A 253 -4.60 -10.87 -14.89
C MET A 253 -3.72 -10.26 -15.98
N GLN A 254 -4.21 -9.22 -16.65
CA GLN A 254 -3.48 -8.54 -17.72
C GLN A 254 -2.21 -7.87 -17.18
N VAL A 255 -2.32 -7.15 -16.07
CA VAL A 255 -1.17 -6.55 -15.38
C VAL A 255 -0.15 -7.62 -15.00
N THR A 256 -0.60 -8.73 -14.42
CA THR A 256 0.28 -9.86 -14.06
C THR A 256 1.05 -10.37 -15.29
N ASP A 257 0.38 -10.54 -16.42
CA ASP A 257 1.00 -11.02 -17.65
C ASP A 257 1.96 -10.01 -18.28
N TRP A 258 1.82 -8.70 -18.02
CA TRP A 258 2.75 -7.69 -18.53
C TRP A 258 4.10 -7.66 -17.79
N PHE A 259 4.15 -8.19 -16.56
CA PHE A 259 5.32 -8.15 -15.68
C PHE A 259 5.94 -9.53 -15.41
N ARG A 260 5.42 -10.59 -16.04
CA ARG A 260 6.05 -11.91 -16.11
C ARG A 260 7.03 -12.00 -17.27
#